data_AF-A0A8H4XAT9-F1
#
_entry.id   AF-A0A8H4XAT9-F1
#
_cell.length_a   1.000
_cell.length_b   1.000
_cell.length_c   1.000
_cell.angle_alpha   90.00
_cell.angle_beta   90.00
_cell.angle_gamma   90.00
#
_symmetry.space_group_name_H-M   'P 1'
#
loop_
_entity.id
_entity.type
_entity.pdbx_description
1 polymer ?
#
loop_
_entity_poly.entity_id
_entity_poly.type
_entity_poly.pdbx_seq_one_letter_code
_entity_poly.pdbx_strand_id
1 'polypeptide(L)'
;MHDNKRSHPLLEQVPLTVSPFVSLPTATTLSYNYKTMPSNIPPSSLGVEAASDNPAGQPKPKYVVSNSGHAAHPEDIIASCRALQAYVTKMQEDAERELREFDESIKARELAEKRRVAPGWLDSEMHILEPERNTPVQQQGIGNVPEGQNNQSGPAGPATEDQGAELDRAFGGMALK
;
A
#
# COMPACT_ATOMS: atom_id res chain seq x y z
N MET A 1 13.91 33.02 51.70
CA MET A 1 14.24 34.46 51.55
C MET A 1 15.08 34.57 50.29
N HIS A 2 14.56 35.18 49.22
CA HIS A 2 15.22 35.20 47.91
C HIS A 2 16.14 36.43 47.80
N ASP A 3 17.42 36.20 47.57
CA ASP A 3 18.45 37.23 47.42
C ASP A 3 18.30 38.01 46.11
N ASN A 4 17.35 38.94 46.06
CA ASN A 4 17.24 39.96 45.00
C ASN A 4 18.08 41.19 45.35
N LYS A 5 19.42 41.06 45.37
CA LYS A 5 20.32 42.20 45.68
C LYS A 5 20.85 42.95 44.46
N ARG A 6 20.30 42.71 43.26
CA ARG A 6 20.63 43.53 42.08
C ARG A 6 19.43 43.63 41.14
N SER A 7 18.73 44.76 41.20
CA SER A 7 17.74 45.14 40.18
C SER A 7 18.45 45.29 38.84
N HIS A 8 17.91 44.65 37.79
CA HIS A 8 18.46 44.73 36.44
C HIS A 8 18.32 46.16 35.90
N PRO A 9 19.30 46.74 35.19
CA PRO A 9 19.25 48.13 34.72
C PRO A 9 18.08 48.43 33.77
N LEU A 10 17.52 47.40 33.11
CA LEU A 10 16.30 47.52 32.29
C LEU A 10 14.99 47.55 33.10
N LEU A 11 15.06 47.16 34.38
CA LEU A 11 13.95 47.21 35.35
C LEU A 11 14.07 48.43 36.27
N GLU A 12 15.05 49.30 36.03
CA GLU A 12 15.23 50.53 36.78
C GLU A 12 14.15 51.53 36.37
N GLN A 13 13.32 51.91 37.33
CA GLN A 13 12.13 52.70 37.08
C GLN A 13 12.53 54.15 36.80
N VAL A 14 12.60 54.52 35.51
CA VAL A 14 12.82 55.90 35.09
C VAL A 14 11.57 56.72 35.42
N PRO A 15 11.68 57.79 36.24
CA PRO A 15 10.54 58.66 36.50
C PRO A 15 10.16 59.38 35.20
N LEU A 16 8.98 59.05 34.67
CA LEU A 16 8.40 59.77 33.55
C LEU A 16 8.07 61.18 34.03
N THR A 17 8.89 62.16 33.65
CA THR A 17 8.56 63.58 33.87
C THR A 17 7.41 63.94 32.94
N VAL A 18 6.21 63.94 33.49
CA VAL A 18 5.00 64.30 32.75
C VAL A 18 4.81 65.80 32.86
N SER A 19 4.62 66.48 31.72
CA SER A 19 4.15 67.86 31.70
C SER A 19 2.83 67.96 32.48
N PRO A 20 2.62 68.98 33.34
CA PRO A 20 1.38 69.15 34.09
C PRO A 20 0.15 69.39 33.20
N PHE A 21 0.35 69.56 31.89
CA PHE A 21 -0.71 69.72 30.89
C PHE A 21 -1.04 68.43 30.13
N VAL A 22 -0.37 67.31 30.42
CA VAL A 22 -0.61 66.02 29.77
C VAL A 22 -1.15 65.04 30.79
N SER A 23 -2.45 64.75 30.71
CA SER A 23 -3.10 63.71 31.51
C SER A 23 -2.74 62.34 30.95
N LEU A 24 -1.86 61.61 31.63
CA LEU A 24 -1.61 60.21 31.29
C LEU A 24 -2.83 59.36 31.68
N PRO A 25 -3.16 58.33 30.88
CA PRO A 25 -4.17 57.36 31.28
C PRO A 25 -3.72 56.65 32.57
N THR A 26 -4.48 56.85 33.64
CA THR A 26 -4.27 56.18 34.93
C THR A 26 -4.50 54.68 34.78
N ALA A 27 -3.56 53.86 35.23
CA ALA A 27 -3.71 52.42 35.22
C ALA A 27 -4.91 52.01 36.10
N THR A 28 -5.83 51.22 35.54
CA THR A 28 -6.96 50.69 36.30
C THR A 28 -6.43 49.76 37.39
N THR A 29 -6.63 50.11 38.65
CA THR A 29 -6.31 49.23 39.77
C THR A 29 -7.42 48.22 39.93
N LEU A 30 -7.08 46.96 40.15
CA LEU A 30 -8.07 45.94 40.49
C LEU A 30 -8.76 46.32 41.82
N SER A 31 -10.05 46.01 41.94
CA SER A 31 -10.81 46.32 43.15
C SER A 31 -10.26 45.54 44.35
N TYR A 32 -10.49 46.06 45.56
CA TYR A 32 -10.06 45.39 46.80
C TYR A 32 -10.70 44.00 47.02
N ASN A 33 -11.79 43.70 46.29
CA ASN A 33 -12.46 42.40 46.26
C ASN A 33 -12.01 41.53 45.06
N TYR A 34 -10.94 41.91 44.36
CA TYR A 34 -10.44 41.11 43.26
C TYR A 34 -9.92 39.77 43.78
N LYS A 35 -10.62 38.70 43.41
CA LYS A 35 -10.22 37.33 43.69
C LYS A 35 -9.38 36.83 42.53
N THR A 36 -8.08 36.67 42.76
CA THR A 36 -7.17 36.03 41.80
C THR A 36 -7.68 34.62 41.52
N MET A 37 -7.95 34.29 40.25
CA MET A 37 -8.29 32.91 39.90
C MET A 37 -7.10 31.99 40.22
N PRO A 38 -7.33 30.80 40.80
CA PRO A 38 -6.29 29.78 40.89
C PRO A 38 -5.78 29.45 39.48
N SER A 39 -4.46 29.45 39.28
CA SER A 39 -3.80 29.13 38.00
C SER A 39 -3.88 27.63 37.66
N ASN A 40 -4.92 26.94 38.13
CA ASN A 40 -5.23 25.56 37.77
C ASN A 40 -6.37 25.63 36.77
N ILE A 41 -6.05 26.12 35.57
CA ILE A 41 -6.95 26.02 34.43
C ILE A 41 -7.19 24.52 34.22
N PRO A 42 -8.45 24.04 34.23
CA PRO A 42 -8.73 22.66 33.86
C PRO A 42 -8.17 22.40 32.45
N PRO A 43 -7.66 21.18 32.17
CA PRO A 43 -7.03 20.86 30.89
C PRO A 43 -7.93 21.34 29.75
N SER A 44 -7.34 22.10 28.82
CA SER A 44 -8.12 22.75 27.77
C SER A 44 -8.84 21.69 26.95
N SER A 45 -10.13 21.89 26.68
CA SER A 45 -10.94 21.01 25.81
C SER A 45 -10.39 20.93 24.38
N LEU A 46 -9.42 21.78 24.04
CA LEU A 46 -8.62 21.74 22.82
C LEU A 46 -7.42 20.76 22.90
N GLY A 47 -7.35 19.91 23.94
CA GLY A 47 -6.36 18.84 24.06
C GLY A 47 -4.97 19.28 24.51
N VAL A 48 -4.82 20.51 25.02
CA VAL A 48 -3.60 20.97 25.67
C VAL A 48 -3.75 20.71 27.17
N GLU A 49 -3.27 19.56 27.63
CA GLU A 49 -3.15 19.28 29.06
C GLU A 49 -2.16 20.26 29.69
N ALA A 50 -2.52 20.82 30.85
CA ALA A 50 -1.64 21.72 31.60
C ALA A 50 -0.34 20.98 31.94
N ALA A 51 0.79 21.58 31.55
CA ALA A 51 2.13 21.03 31.75
C ALA A 51 2.33 20.56 33.20
N SER A 52 2.46 19.24 33.38
CA SER A 52 3.03 18.66 34.60
C SER A 52 4.54 18.50 34.40
N ASP A 53 5.30 18.65 35.50
CA ASP A 53 6.76 18.68 35.58
C ASP A 53 7.49 17.40 35.08
N ASN A 54 6.79 16.41 34.53
CA ASN A 54 7.40 15.15 34.08
C ASN A 54 7.07 14.84 32.60
N PRO A 55 7.98 15.16 31.65
CA PRO A 55 7.71 15.07 30.21
C PRO A 55 7.62 13.64 29.66
N ALA A 56 8.07 12.63 30.41
CA ALA A 56 8.12 11.24 29.95
C ALA A 56 6.83 10.44 30.26
N GLY A 57 5.94 10.95 31.11
CA GLY A 57 4.73 10.25 31.57
C GLY A 57 3.42 10.84 31.05
N GLN A 58 3.47 11.87 30.21
CA GLN A 58 2.25 12.54 29.73
C GLN A 58 1.62 11.77 28.57
N PRO A 59 0.28 11.57 28.56
CA PRO A 59 -0.40 11.06 27.39
C PRO A 59 -0.19 12.02 26.23
N LYS A 60 0.22 11.50 25.07
CA LYS A 60 0.47 12.33 23.88
C LYS A 60 -0.81 13.09 23.51
N PRO A 61 -0.76 14.42 23.36
CA PRO A 61 -1.95 15.22 23.05
C PRO A 61 -2.53 14.86 21.68
N LYS A 62 -3.85 14.67 21.63
CA LYS A 62 -4.55 14.19 20.43
C LYS A 62 -5.05 15.38 19.61
N TYR A 63 -4.21 15.84 18.68
CA TYR A 63 -4.51 17.03 17.87
C TYR A 63 -5.41 16.75 16.67
N VAL A 64 -5.39 15.52 16.14
CA VAL A 64 -6.09 15.18 14.91
C VAL A 64 -7.40 14.52 15.27
N VAL A 65 -8.52 15.18 14.98
CA VAL A 65 -9.87 14.67 15.22
C VAL A 65 -10.52 14.31 13.88
N SER A 66 -10.91 13.05 13.73
CA SER A 66 -11.70 12.57 12.60
C SER A 66 -13.17 12.97 12.78
N ASN A 67 -13.88 13.14 11.66
CA ASN A 67 -15.33 13.38 11.66
C ASN A 67 -16.13 12.25 12.34
N SER A 68 -15.53 11.06 12.48
CA SER A 68 -16.06 9.93 13.23
C SER A 68 -15.90 10.01 14.75
N GLY A 69 -15.28 11.08 15.27
CA GLY A 69 -15.05 11.29 16.70
C GLY A 69 -13.78 10.63 17.24
N HIS A 70 -12.96 10.01 16.40
CA HIS A 70 -11.66 9.48 16.80
C HIS A 70 -10.60 10.58 16.83
N ALA A 71 -9.94 10.78 17.98
CA ALA A 71 -8.84 11.72 18.13
C ALA A 71 -7.51 10.95 18.33
N ALA A 72 -6.49 11.31 17.56
CA ALA A 72 -5.17 10.68 17.60
C ALA A 72 -4.03 11.71 17.54
N HIS A 73 -2.85 11.29 18.00
CA HIS A 73 -1.61 12.05 17.82
C HIS A 73 -1.05 11.77 16.42
N PRO A 74 -0.47 12.75 15.70
CA PRO A 74 0.07 12.55 14.35
C PRO A 74 1.08 11.40 14.23
N GLU A 75 1.98 11.25 15.21
CA GLU A 75 2.93 10.12 15.23
C GLU A 75 2.24 8.76 15.28
N ASP A 76 1.12 8.63 15.99
CA ASP A 76 0.41 7.36 16.10
C ASP A 76 -0.32 7.04 14.77
N ILE A 77 -0.77 8.07 14.05
CA ILE A 77 -1.34 7.94 12.69
C ILE A 77 -0.25 7.47 11.71
N ILE A 78 0.93 8.11 11.73
CA ILE A 78 2.06 7.74 10.88
C ILE A 78 2.50 6.30 11.17
N ALA A 79 2.58 5.92 12.44
CA ALA A 79 2.89 4.57 12.86
C ALA A 79 1.86 3.57 12.32
N SER A 80 0.57 3.89 12.39
CA SER A 80 -0.51 3.06 11.83
C SER A 80 -0.38 2.91 10.31
N CYS A 81 -0.14 4.00 9.58
CA CYS A 81 0.05 3.95 8.12
C CYS A 81 1.26 3.10 7.73
N ARG A 82 2.38 3.23 8.44
CA ARG A 82 3.59 2.43 8.19
C ARG A 82 3.37 0.95 8.51
N ALA A 83 2.68 0.65 9.61
CA ALA A 83 2.32 -0.73 9.95
C ALA A 83 1.41 -1.37 8.89
N LEU A 84 0.43 -0.61 8.38
CA LEU A 84 -0.44 -1.07 7.30
C LEU A 84 0.35 -1.31 6.01
N GLN A 85 1.26 -0.41 5.65
CA GLN A 85 2.11 -0.58 4.48
C GLN A 85 2.98 -1.84 4.58
N ALA A 86 3.62 -2.07 5.74
CA ALA A 86 4.43 -3.26 5.98
C ALA A 86 3.58 -4.54 5.87
N TYR A 87 2.36 -4.52 6.41
CA TYR A 87 1.44 -5.65 6.32
C TYR A 87 1.03 -5.96 4.87
N VAL A 88 0.65 -4.95 4.10
CA VAL A 88 0.27 -5.12 2.69
C VAL A 88 1.45 -5.65 1.87
N THR A 89 2.66 -5.12 2.10
CA THR A 89 3.87 -5.57 1.41
C THR A 89 4.14 -7.04 1.71
N LYS A 90 4.07 -7.44 2.98
CA LYS A 90 4.22 -8.84 3.38
C LYS A 90 3.16 -9.74 2.74
N MET A 91 1.90 -9.29 2.71
CA MET A 91 0.81 -10.04 2.08
C MET A 91 1.05 -10.25 0.58
N GLN A 92 1.59 -9.25 -0.12
CA GLN A 92 1.97 -9.36 -1.53
C GLN A 92 3.12 -10.35 -1.72
N GLU A 93 4.19 -10.24 -0.93
CA GLU A 93 5.33 -11.15 -0.99
C GLU A 93 4.93 -12.62 -0.72
N ASP A 94 4.05 -12.85 0.26
CA ASP A 94 3.53 -14.18 0.58
C ASP A 94 2.69 -14.74 -0.59
N ALA A 95 1.85 -13.91 -1.22
CA ALA A 95 1.06 -14.32 -2.39
C ALA A 95 1.92 -14.61 -3.62
N GLU A 96 2.94 -13.78 -3.89
CA GLU A 96 3.89 -14.00 -4.99
C GLU A 96 4.76 -15.23 -4.76
N ARG A 97 5.07 -15.57 -3.50
CA ARG A 97 5.75 -16.82 -3.17
C ARG A 97 4.86 -18.02 -3.46
N GLU A 98 3.62 -18.00 -2.99
CA GLU A 98 2.65 -19.08 -3.21
C GLU A 98 2.40 -19.32 -4.71
N LEU A 99 2.28 -18.25 -5.51
CA LEU A 99 2.09 -18.37 -6.95
C LEU A 99 3.29 -19.03 -7.64
N ARG A 100 4.52 -18.66 -7.23
CA ARG A 100 5.75 -19.27 -7.77
C ARG A 100 5.86 -20.74 -7.41
N GLU A 101 5.59 -21.10 -6.15
CA GLU A 101 5.59 -22.49 -5.71
C GLU A 101 4.55 -23.32 -6.47
N PHE A 102 3.37 -22.75 -6.71
CA PHE A 102 2.32 -23.38 -7.50
C PHE A 102 2.76 -23.61 -8.95
N ASP A 103 3.30 -22.59 -9.62
CA ASP A 103 3.80 -22.70 -10.99
C ASP A 103 4.94 -23.73 -11.12
N GLU A 104 5.86 -23.76 -10.15
CA GLU A 104 6.92 -24.76 -10.09
C GLU A 104 6.36 -26.18 -9.92
N SER A 105 5.32 -26.35 -9.10
CA SER A 105 4.67 -27.64 -8.91
C SER A 105 3.97 -28.15 -10.18
N ILE A 106 3.34 -27.25 -10.94
CA ILE A 106 2.74 -27.58 -12.24
C ILE A 106 3.82 -27.99 -13.21
N LYS A 107 4.88 -27.18 -13.35
CA LYS A 107 6.01 -27.49 -14.24
C LYS A 107 6.64 -28.83 -13.88
N ALA A 108 6.82 -29.13 -12.60
CA ALA A 108 7.36 -30.40 -12.15
C ALA A 108 6.45 -31.59 -12.51
N ARG A 109 5.12 -31.44 -12.34
CA ARG A 109 4.14 -32.47 -12.71
C ARG A 109 4.10 -32.69 -14.21
N GLU A 110 4.03 -31.63 -15.00
CA GLU A 110 4.05 -31.72 -16.46
C GLU A 110 5.35 -32.35 -16.95
N LEU A 111 6.49 -31.97 -16.38
CA LEU A 111 7.78 -32.54 -16.74
C LEU A 111 7.82 -34.03 -16.40
N ALA A 112 7.33 -34.44 -15.22
CA ALA A 112 7.22 -35.84 -14.83
C ALA A 112 6.28 -36.62 -15.77
N GLU A 113 5.15 -36.04 -16.17
CA GLU A 113 4.25 -36.64 -17.14
C GLU A 113 4.91 -36.79 -18.51
N LYS A 114 5.59 -35.75 -19.00
CA LYS A 114 6.30 -35.81 -20.28
C LYS A 114 7.45 -36.84 -20.23
N ARG A 115 8.18 -36.95 -19.11
CA ARG A 115 9.17 -38.00 -18.86
C ARG A 115 8.55 -39.40 -18.84
N ARG A 116 7.32 -39.54 -18.33
CA ARG A 116 6.57 -40.80 -18.37
C ARG A 116 6.16 -41.17 -19.79
N VAL A 117 5.72 -40.20 -20.59
CA VAL A 117 5.25 -40.42 -21.97
C VAL A 117 6.40 -40.71 -22.92
N ALA A 118 7.52 -40.00 -22.78
CA ALA A 118 8.68 -40.14 -23.65
C ALA A 118 9.98 -40.27 -22.81
N PRO A 119 10.21 -41.45 -22.19
CA PRO A 119 11.43 -41.68 -21.42
C PRO A 119 12.66 -41.57 -22.32
N GLY A 120 13.63 -40.73 -21.92
CA GLY A 120 14.89 -40.54 -22.63
C GLY A 120 14.85 -39.58 -23.83
N TRP A 121 13.69 -39.13 -24.31
CA TRP A 121 13.59 -38.16 -25.42
C TRP A 121 13.77 -36.70 -24.96
N LEU A 122 13.34 -36.38 -23.73
CA LEU A 122 13.35 -35.01 -23.19
C LEU A 122 14.69 -34.58 -22.55
N ASP A 123 15.45 -35.55 -22.06
CA ASP A 123 16.71 -35.32 -21.32
C ASP A 123 17.95 -35.74 -22.15
N SER A 124 17.80 -36.12 -23.43
CA SER A 124 18.92 -36.46 -24.31
C SER A 124 19.11 -35.42 -25.42
N GLU A 125 20.36 -34.99 -25.62
CA GLU A 125 20.77 -34.08 -26.71
C GLU A 125 20.63 -34.71 -28.12
N MET A 126 20.19 -35.97 -28.20
CA MET A 126 20.14 -36.76 -29.41
C MET A 126 18.82 -36.53 -30.16
N HIS A 127 18.76 -35.42 -30.89
CA HIS A 127 17.66 -35.13 -31.79
C HIS A 127 17.75 -36.06 -33.01
N ILE A 128 16.63 -36.68 -33.41
CA ILE A 128 16.56 -37.43 -34.68
C ILE A 128 16.94 -36.46 -35.81
N LEU A 129 17.86 -36.90 -36.68
CA LEU A 129 18.20 -36.21 -37.91
C LEU A 129 16.92 -35.97 -38.73
N GLU A 130 16.55 -34.71 -38.87
CA GLU A 130 15.55 -34.31 -39.84
C GLU A 130 16.16 -34.48 -41.25
N PRO A 131 15.44 -35.11 -42.20
CA PRO A 131 15.92 -35.18 -43.56
C PRO A 131 15.98 -33.77 -44.16
N GLU A 132 17.15 -33.34 -44.64
CA GLU A 132 17.25 -32.14 -45.45
C GLU A 132 16.32 -32.29 -46.66
N ARG A 133 15.33 -31.40 -46.77
CA ARG A 133 14.64 -31.21 -48.05
C ARG A 133 15.66 -30.60 -48.99
N ASN A 134 16.27 -31.45 -49.83
CA ASN A 134 16.92 -31.01 -51.06
C ASN A 134 15.90 -30.20 -51.85
N THR A 135 15.93 -28.88 -51.71
CA THR A 135 15.27 -28.00 -52.66
C THR A 135 16.11 -28.06 -53.92
N PRO A 136 15.60 -28.61 -55.05
CA PRO A 136 16.34 -28.49 -56.28
C PRO A 136 16.37 -27.01 -56.64
N VAL A 137 17.57 -26.47 -56.70
CA VAL A 137 17.87 -25.24 -57.42
C VAL A 137 17.40 -25.45 -58.86
N GLN A 138 16.30 -24.82 -59.26
CA GLN A 138 16.02 -24.52 -60.66
C GLN A 138 15.12 -23.28 -60.76
N GLN A 139 15.79 -22.15 -61.01
CA GLN A 139 15.54 -21.30 -62.17
C GLN A 139 14.07 -21.03 -62.55
N GLN A 140 13.65 -19.79 -62.29
CA GLN A 140 12.66 -19.00 -63.04
C GLN A 140 11.27 -19.60 -63.32
N GLY A 141 10.26 -18.95 -62.74
CA GLY A 141 9.08 -18.54 -63.49
C GLY A 141 7.72 -18.93 -62.92
N ILE A 142 6.94 -17.89 -62.54
CA ILE A 142 5.49 -17.72 -62.80
C ILE A 142 4.60 -18.91 -62.37
N GLY A 143 3.79 -18.88 -61.30
CA GLY A 143 2.75 -17.92 -60.97
C GLY A 143 1.48 -18.70 -60.50
N ASN A 144 0.76 -18.13 -59.54
CA ASN A 144 -0.64 -18.37 -59.14
C ASN A 144 -1.20 -19.79 -58.81
N VAL A 145 -1.71 -19.90 -57.57
CA VAL A 145 -2.95 -20.58 -57.03
C VAL A 145 -4.12 -20.65 -58.05
N PRO A 146 -5.22 -21.47 -57.93
CA PRO A 146 -5.78 -22.20 -56.76
C PRO A 146 -6.55 -23.56 -56.99
N GLU A 147 -7.12 -24.09 -55.89
CA GLU A 147 -8.37 -24.90 -55.71
C GLU A 147 -8.65 -26.23 -56.44
N GLY A 148 -9.18 -27.23 -55.69
CA GLY A 148 -9.87 -28.40 -56.26
C GLY A 148 -10.11 -29.61 -55.33
N GLN A 149 -11.38 -29.83 -54.97
CA GLN A 149 -12.01 -31.00 -54.31
C GLN A 149 -11.55 -32.39 -54.83
N ASN A 150 -11.53 -33.44 -53.98
CA ASN A 150 -12.64 -34.42 -53.80
C ASN A 150 -12.23 -35.80 -53.21
N ASN A 151 -13.02 -36.25 -52.23
CA ASN A 151 -13.49 -37.62 -51.89
C ASN A 151 -12.61 -38.81 -51.40
N GLN A 152 -12.99 -39.24 -50.17
CA GLN A 152 -13.40 -40.60 -49.70
C GLN A 152 -12.37 -41.73 -49.48
N SER A 153 -12.19 -42.20 -48.23
CA SER A 153 -12.95 -43.34 -47.63
C SER A 153 -12.29 -44.01 -46.37
N GLY A 154 -12.94 -43.91 -45.19
CA GLY A 154 -12.91 -44.83 -44.02
C GLY A 154 -11.78 -44.74 -42.96
N PRO A 155 -11.95 -45.30 -41.72
CA PRO A 155 -13.12 -45.38 -40.82
C PRO A 155 -12.96 -44.50 -39.54
N ALA A 156 -14.04 -44.39 -38.77
CA ALA A 156 -14.25 -43.50 -37.62
C ALA A 156 -13.14 -43.51 -36.52
N GLY A 157 -12.54 -42.34 -36.29
CA GLY A 157 -11.97 -41.91 -35.01
C GLY A 157 -12.86 -40.82 -34.40
N PRO A 158 -12.90 -40.64 -33.08
CA PRO A 158 -13.87 -39.76 -32.44
C PRO A 158 -13.76 -38.37 -33.04
N ALA A 159 -14.93 -37.83 -33.39
CA ALA A 159 -15.09 -36.46 -33.82
C ALA A 159 -14.32 -35.56 -32.85
N THR A 160 -13.79 -34.46 -33.36
CA THR A 160 -13.49 -33.27 -32.56
C THR A 160 -14.78 -32.92 -31.82
N GLU A 161 -15.01 -33.56 -30.67
CA GLU A 161 -16.06 -33.23 -29.74
C GLU A 161 -15.82 -31.77 -29.42
N ASP A 162 -16.79 -30.98 -29.86
CA ASP A 162 -16.75 -29.53 -29.88
C ASP A 162 -16.48 -29.08 -28.45
N GLN A 163 -15.23 -28.71 -28.15
CA GLN A 163 -14.79 -28.33 -26.81
C GLN A 163 -15.68 -27.22 -26.22
N GLY A 164 -16.30 -26.41 -27.09
CA GLY A 164 -17.31 -25.44 -26.70
C GLY A 164 -18.56 -26.08 -26.06
N ALA A 165 -19.03 -27.21 -26.57
CA ALA A 165 -20.18 -27.93 -26.03
C ALA A 165 -19.87 -28.58 -24.67
N GLU A 166 -18.63 -29.02 -24.43
CA GLU A 166 -18.22 -29.53 -23.11
C GLU A 166 -18.15 -28.42 -22.06
N LEU A 167 -17.63 -27.24 -22.44
CA LEU A 167 -17.62 -26.06 -21.59
C LEU A 167 -19.05 -25.57 -21.28
N ASP A 168 -19.93 -25.57 -22.27
CA ASP A 168 -21.33 -25.15 -22.08
C ASP A 168 -22.10 -26.16 -21.21
N ARG A 169 -21.77 -27.45 -21.28
CA ARG A 169 -22.32 -28.49 -20.37
C ARG A 169 -21.80 -28.35 -18.94
N ALA A 170 -20.52 -28.00 -18.77
CA ALA A 170 -19.91 -27.84 -17.45
C ALA A 170 -20.33 -26.54 -16.75
N PHE A 171 -20.52 -25.46 -17.51
CA PHE A 171 -20.70 -24.10 -16.96
C PHE A 171 -22.05 -23.45 -17.28
N GLY A 172 -22.76 -23.88 -18.31
CA GLY A 172 -24.03 -23.29 -18.75
C GLY A 172 -25.19 -23.46 -17.77
N GLY A 173 -25.04 -24.31 -16.75
CA GLY A 173 -26.01 -24.49 -15.67
C GLY A 173 -25.81 -23.59 -14.44
N MET A 174 -24.74 -22.78 -14.38
CA MET A 174 -24.50 -21.88 -13.25
C MET A 174 -25.37 -20.63 -13.35
N ALA A 175 -26.64 -20.75 -12.97
CA ALA A 175 -27.46 -19.60 -12.65
C ALA A 175 -26.86 -18.91 -11.41
N LEU A 176 -26.07 -17.86 -11.64
CA LEU A 176 -25.67 -16.91 -10.60
C LEU A 176 -26.94 -16.32 -9.98
N LYS A 177 -27.15 -16.62 -8.71
CA LYS A 177 -28.28 -16.18 -7.92
C LYS A 177 -27.80 -15.23 -6.82
#